data_AF-A0A2G4FZT1-F1
#
_entry.id   AF-A0A2G4FZT1-F1
#
_cell.length_a   1.000
_cell.length_b   1.000
_cell.length_c   1.000
_cell.angle_alpha   90.00
_cell.angle_beta   90.00
_cell.angle_gamma   90.00
#
_symmetry.space_group_name_H-M   'P 1'
#
loop_
_entity.id
_entity.type
_entity.pdbx_description
1 polymer ?
#
loop_
_entity_poly.entity_id
_entity_poly.type
_entity_poly.pdbx_seq_one_letter_code
_entity_poly.pdbx_strand_id
1 'polypeptide(L)'
;MHPLAHTKSAFVAVDYKLQPKSSALGNLELLPTDVGDFPFMLNRNPMCSRIGLLAAAASLLAAAPALAQAETLYKLDTTCRIKGGEPQSCVVEAVNEGNATLYRHRIGKKVETIRVTDSPVRMSLWVENKKSWKNLDSAAARFSTNTICFNGRDLCVINPNYLNSVKEDRPDATEGRDLIKVQFGADGRIDLTCYDDGCKGVGK
;
A
#
# COMPACT_ATOMS: atom_id res chain seq x y z
N MET A 1 -6.57 27.07 0.40
CA MET A 1 -6.54 25.77 -0.29
C MET A 1 -5.33 25.03 0.25
N HIS A 2 -5.55 24.04 1.12
CA HIS A 2 -4.45 23.22 1.64
C HIS A 2 -4.01 22.27 0.51
N PRO A 3 -2.71 22.09 0.25
CA PRO A 3 -2.26 21.05 -0.66
C PRO A 3 -2.71 19.70 -0.09
N LEU A 4 -3.63 19.03 -0.76
CA LEU A 4 -4.00 17.66 -0.45
C LEU A 4 -2.78 16.82 -0.80
N ALA A 5 -1.99 16.45 0.20
CA ALA A 5 -0.98 15.43 0.04
C ALA A 5 -1.70 14.18 -0.49
N HIS A 6 -1.36 13.73 -1.71
CA HIS A 6 -1.93 12.52 -2.30
C HIS A 6 -1.66 11.35 -1.35
N THR A 7 -2.66 11.00 -0.56
CA THR A 7 -2.58 9.91 0.39
C THR A 7 -2.63 8.59 -0.36
N LYS A 8 -1.63 7.73 -0.17
CA LYS A 8 -1.60 6.39 -0.79
C LYS A 8 -2.87 5.63 -0.40
N SER A 9 -3.60 5.13 -1.40
CA SER A 9 -4.89 4.47 -1.21
C SER A 9 -4.99 3.16 -1.98
N ALA A 10 -5.45 2.11 -1.29
CA ALA A 10 -5.74 0.84 -1.96
C ALA A 10 -6.99 0.90 -2.84
N PHE A 11 -7.89 1.84 -2.58
CA PHE A 11 -9.09 2.06 -3.40
C PHE A 11 -8.79 2.81 -4.70
N VAL A 12 -7.62 3.47 -4.80
CA VAL A 12 -7.16 4.16 -6.02
C VAL A 12 -6.53 3.19 -7.03
N ALA A 13 -5.91 2.11 -6.53
CA ALA A 13 -5.20 1.14 -7.37
C ALA A 13 -6.09 0.10 -8.07
N VAL A 14 -7.40 0.36 -8.15
CA VAL A 14 -8.41 -0.66 -8.47
C VAL A 14 -8.48 -1.05 -9.96
N ASP A 15 -7.75 -0.39 -10.86
CA ASP A 15 -7.93 -0.63 -12.30
C ASP A 15 -6.66 -1.00 -13.06
N TYR A 16 -6.19 -2.23 -12.87
CA TYR A 16 -5.21 -2.86 -13.79
C TYR A 16 -5.61 -4.25 -14.28
N LYS A 17 -6.76 -4.80 -13.86
CA LYS A 17 -7.11 -6.21 -14.18
C LYS A 17 -8.50 -6.49 -14.75
N LEU A 18 -9.36 -5.48 -14.93
CA LEU A 18 -10.73 -5.71 -15.42
C LEU A 18 -11.00 -5.27 -16.87
N GLN A 19 -9.99 -4.82 -17.62
CA GLN A 19 -10.13 -4.76 -19.07
C GLN A 19 -9.93 -6.17 -19.66
N PRO A 20 -10.97 -6.82 -20.24
CA PRO A 20 -10.73 -7.90 -21.17
C PRO A 20 -9.92 -7.31 -22.33
N LYS A 21 -8.73 -7.85 -22.59
CA LYS A 21 -8.05 -7.64 -23.87
C LYS A 21 -9.05 -8.08 -24.94
N SER A 22 -9.70 -7.12 -25.59
CA SER A 22 -10.51 -7.38 -26.77
C SER A 22 -9.61 -8.00 -27.81
N SER A 23 -9.82 -9.28 -28.08
CA SER A 23 -9.25 -9.99 -29.20
C SER A 23 -9.62 -9.24 -30.48
N ALA A 24 -8.62 -8.68 -31.15
CA ALA A 24 -8.69 -8.41 -32.58
C ALA A 24 -7.65 -9.31 -33.25
N LEU A 25 -8.16 -10.14 -34.16
CA LEU A 25 -7.50 -11.12 -35.01
C LEU A 25 -6.48 -10.50 -35.98
N GLY A 26 -5.47 -11.33 -36.33
CA GLY A 26 -4.66 -11.24 -37.55
C GLY A 26 -3.30 -10.55 -37.34
N ASN A 27 -2.13 -11.12 -37.63
CA ASN A 27 -1.80 -12.21 -38.54
C ASN A 27 -0.60 -13.02 -38.02
N LEU A 28 -0.65 -14.28 -38.43
CA LEU A 28 0.31 -15.36 -38.30
C LEU A 28 1.53 -15.10 -39.19
N GLU A 29 2.76 -14.99 -38.65
CA GLU A 29 3.98 -15.36 -39.38
C GLU A 29 5.05 -15.96 -38.44
N LEU A 30 5.16 -17.28 -38.56
CA LEU A 30 6.31 -18.18 -38.47
C LEU A 30 7.68 -17.66 -37.97
N LEU A 31 8.13 -18.29 -36.87
CA LEU A 31 9.46 -18.86 -36.52
C LEU A 31 10.59 -18.76 -37.59
N PRO A 32 11.90 -18.73 -37.20
CA PRO A 32 12.48 -19.76 -36.34
C PRO A 32 13.63 -19.40 -35.36
N THR A 33 13.96 -20.46 -34.63
CA THR A 33 14.90 -20.78 -33.55
C THR A 33 16.39 -20.53 -33.81
N ASP A 34 17.14 -20.22 -32.73
CA ASP A 34 18.56 -20.59 -32.54
C ASP A 34 18.89 -20.48 -31.02
N VAL A 35 18.99 -21.54 -30.22
CA VAL A 35 20.11 -22.46 -29.91
C VAL A 35 21.42 -21.78 -29.44
N GLY A 36 21.90 -22.24 -28.27
CA GLY A 36 23.29 -22.14 -27.79
C GLY A 36 23.51 -21.05 -26.74
N ASP A 37 24.33 -21.20 -25.71
CA ASP A 37 25.12 -22.34 -25.22
C ASP A 37 25.64 -21.91 -23.82
N PHE A 38 25.74 -22.84 -22.87
CA PHE A 38 26.47 -22.61 -21.62
C PHE A 38 27.92 -23.08 -21.82
N PRO A 39 28.90 -22.42 -21.18
CA PRO A 39 29.88 -23.24 -20.49
C PRO A 39 30.29 -22.74 -19.09
N PHE A 40 30.84 -23.74 -18.42
CA PHE A 40 31.24 -23.87 -17.05
C PHE A 40 32.65 -23.31 -16.74
N MET A 41 32.82 -22.95 -15.46
CA MET A 41 33.95 -23.29 -14.56
C MET A 41 35.39 -22.76 -14.79
N LEU A 42 35.87 -22.13 -13.70
CA LEU A 42 37.19 -22.26 -13.04
C LEU A 42 38.47 -21.83 -13.79
N ASN A 43 39.36 -21.06 -13.11
CA ASN A 43 40.59 -21.60 -12.49
C ASN A 43 41.72 -20.54 -12.26
N ARG A 44 42.14 -20.43 -10.97
CA ARG A 44 43.47 -20.13 -10.36
C ARG A 44 44.42 -18.98 -10.81
N ASN A 45 44.62 -18.01 -9.88
CA ASN A 45 45.83 -17.58 -9.11
C ASN A 45 47.24 -17.38 -9.78
N PRO A 46 48.25 -16.78 -9.10
CA PRO A 46 48.43 -15.44 -8.48
C PRO A 46 49.81 -14.78 -8.82
N MET A 47 50.22 -13.70 -8.09
CA MET A 47 51.55 -13.03 -8.03
C MET A 47 51.84 -11.96 -9.11
N CYS A 48 52.56 -10.83 -8.88
CA CYS A 48 53.24 -10.22 -7.74
C CYS A 48 53.61 -8.74 -8.10
N SER A 49 54.05 -7.98 -7.08
CA SER A 49 54.93 -6.78 -7.16
C SER A 49 54.28 -5.40 -7.40
N ARG A 50 54.63 -4.29 -6.71
CA ARG A 50 55.11 -3.93 -5.36
C ARG A 50 55.11 -2.39 -5.29
N ILE A 51 54.72 -1.84 -4.13
CA ILE A 51 55.19 -0.58 -3.51
C ILE A 51 54.72 0.76 -4.10
N GLY A 52 53.99 1.51 -3.26
CA GLY A 52 53.71 2.93 -3.38
C GLY A 52 52.88 3.42 -2.19
N LEU A 53 53.49 3.49 -1.01
CA LEU A 53 52.89 3.99 0.23
C LEU A 53 53.09 5.51 0.26
N LEU A 54 52.01 6.32 0.37
CA LEU A 54 51.95 7.59 1.13
C LEU A 54 50.56 8.26 1.02
N ALA A 55 49.91 8.34 2.19
CA ALA A 55 49.04 9.41 2.69
C ALA A 55 47.84 9.93 1.87
N ALA A 56 46.64 9.49 2.26
CA ALA A 56 45.50 10.38 2.53
C ALA A 56 44.51 9.67 3.46
N ALA A 57 44.69 9.87 4.76
CA ALA A 57 43.72 9.52 5.77
C ALA A 57 42.57 10.55 5.78
N ALA A 58 41.39 10.08 6.22
CA ALA A 58 40.23 10.86 6.64
C ALA A 58 39.39 11.54 5.55
N SER A 59 38.46 10.78 4.98
CA SER A 59 37.09 11.25 4.66
C SER A 59 36.13 10.06 4.57
N LEU A 60 36.04 9.26 5.64
CA LEU A 60 34.84 8.45 5.88
C LEU A 60 33.76 9.40 6.38
N LEU A 61 33.20 10.20 5.46
CA LEU A 61 31.87 10.79 5.66
C LEU A 61 30.93 9.61 5.79
N ALA A 62 30.63 9.26 7.04
CA ALA A 62 29.50 8.42 7.38
C ALA A 62 28.27 9.04 6.69
N ALA A 63 27.88 8.47 5.56
CA ALA A 63 26.52 8.59 5.06
C ALA A 63 25.64 7.91 6.10
N ALA A 64 25.34 8.63 7.19
CA ALA A 64 24.26 8.25 8.07
C ALA A 64 23.04 8.13 7.15
N PRO A 65 22.36 6.97 7.10
CA PRO A 65 21.13 6.88 6.35
C PRO A 65 20.23 7.95 6.93
N ALA A 66 19.82 8.91 6.09
CA ALA A 66 18.83 9.89 6.49
C ALA A 66 17.62 9.10 6.99
N LEU A 67 17.42 9.09 8.32
CA LEU A 67 16.21 8.59 8.94
C LEU A 67 15.08 9.32 8.22
N ALA A 68 14.34 8.60 7.38
CA ALA A 68 13.21 9.15 6.66
C ALA A 68 12.33 9.87 7.68
N GLN A 69 12.32 11.20 7.63
CA GLN A 69 11.56 11.99 8.58
C GLN A 69 10.09 11.69 8.33
N ALA A 70 9.42 11.20 9.36
CA ALA A 70 8.00 10.91 9.29
C ALA A 70 7.23 12.24 9.24
N GLU A 71 6.64 12.55 8.10
CA GLU A 71 5.90 13.79 7.88
C GLU A 71 4.42 13.57 8.18
N THR A 72 3.81 14.39 9.05
CA THR A 72 2.36 14.31 9.28
C THR A 72 1.61 15.01 8.16
N LEU A 73 0.85 14.24 7.38
CA LEU A 73 0.06 14.74 6.26
C LEU A 73 -1.21 15.45 6.74
N TYR A 74 -1.91 14.85 7.70
CA TYR A 74 -3.03 15.48 8.39
C TYR A 74 -3.32 14.82 9.73
N LYS A 75 -4.07 15.55 10.53
CA LYS A 75 -4.72 15.08 11.75
C LYS A 75 -6.21 15.33 11.66
N LEU A 76 -7.01 14.37 12.09
CA LEU A 76 -8.47 14.40 12.00
C LEU A 76 -9.09 13.91 13.31
N ASP A 77 -9.84 14.77 13.98
CA ASP A 77 -10.76 14.39 15.05
C ASP A 77 -12.04 13.83 14.45
N THR A 78 -12.37 12.58 14.78
CA THR A 78 -13.46 11.84 14.13
C THR A 78 -14.03 10.75 15.02
N THR A 79 -14.86 9.89 14.43
CA THR A 79 -15.49 8.74 15.08
C THR A 79 -14.94 7.43 14.51
N CYS A 80 -14.61 6.51 15.40
CA CYS A 80 -14.20 5.15 15.10
C CYS A 80 -15.14 4.13 15.73
N ARG A 81 -15.22 2.93 15.16
CA ARG A 81 -15.86 1.76 15.76
C ARG A 81 -14.88 0.60 15.77
N ILE A 82 -14.83 -0.14 16.88
CA ILE A 82 -13.98 -1.31 17.04
C ILE A 82 -14.87 -2.55 17.12
N LYS A 83 -14.57 -3.58 16.33
CA LYS A 83 -15.28 -4.87 16.31
C LYS A 83 -16.80 -4.72 16.19
N GLY A 84 -17.26 -3.78 15.35
CA GLY A 84 -18.68 -3.47 15.17
C GLY A 84 -19.41 -2.89 16.38
N GLY A 85 -18.71 -2.54 17.46
CA GLY A 85 -19.30 -1.94 18.65
C GLY A 85 -19.73 -0.49 18.47
N GLU A 86 -20.04 0.15 19.60
CA GLU A 86 -20.52 1.54 19.64
C GLU A 86 -19.49 2.54 19.08
N PRO A 87 -19.96 3.62 18.44
CA PRO A 87 -19.10 4.72 18.00
C PRO A 87 -18.33 5.36 19.16
N GLN A 88 -17.05 5.63 18.94
CA GLN A 88 -16.15 6.26 19.91
C GLN A 88 -15.40 7.40 19.25
N SER A 89 -15.14 8.47 20.02
CA SER A 89 -14.26 9.54 19.58
C SER A 89 -12.86 8.98 19.32
N CYS A 90 -12.27 9.38 18.21
CA CYS A 90 -10.92 8.98 17.83
C CYS A 90 -10.19 10.07 17.08
N VAL A 91 -8.87 10.01 17.13
CA VAL A 91 -8.00 10.91 16.40
C VAL A 91 -7.21 10.09 15.39
N VAL A 92 -7.26 10.50 14.13
CA VAL A 92 -6.51 9.86 13.04
C VAL A 92 -5.36 10.77 12.65
N GLU A 93 -4.15 10.25 12.72
CA GLU A 93 -2.94 10.90 12.21
C GLU A 93 -2.46 10.12 10.98
N ALA A 94 -2.47 10.76 9.82
CA ALA A 94 -1.88 10.23 8.60
C ALA A 94 -0.44 10.72 8.50
N VAL A 95 0.51 9.80 8.45
CA VAL A 95 1.94 10.08 8.50
C VAL A 95 2.61 9.40 7.30
N ASN A 96 3.36 10.15 6.52
CA ASN A 96 4.19 9.60 5.47
C ASN A 96 5.48 9.04 6.06
N GLU A 97 5.77 7.77 5.78
CA GLU A 97 6.96 7.06 6.26
C GLU A 97 7.57 6.26 5.11
N GLY A 98 8.57 6.85 4.45
CA GLY A 98 9.24 6.25 3.30
C GLY A 98 8.28 6.03 2.12
N ASN A 99 8.04 4.77 1.76
CA ASN A 99 7.13 4.40 0.67
C ASN A 99 5.71 4.04 1.15
N ALA A 100 5.38 4.32 2.40
CA ALA A 100 4.11 3.98 3.00
C ALA A 100 3.45 5.20 3.66
N THR A 101 2.12 5.17 3.75
CA THR A 101 1.37 6.07 4.63
C THR A 101 0.85 5.28 5.83
N LEU A 102 1.15 5.75 7.03
CA LEU A 102 0.67 5.21 8.29
C LEU A 102 -0.54 6.02 8.76
N TYR A 103 -1.66 5.34 9.00
CA TYR A 103 -2.86 5.90 9.61
C TYR A 103 -2.95 5.39 11.05
N ARG A 104 -2.59 6.26 11.99
CA ARG A 104 -2.61 5.97 13.43
C ARG A 104 -3.95 6.41 14.00
N HIS A 105 -4.78 5.47 14.39
CA HIS A 105 -6.09 5.69 14.98
C HIS A 105 -5.96 5.62 16.50
N ARG A 106 -6.00 6.75 17.17
CA ARG A 106 -5.97 6.84 18.64
C ARG A 106 -7.39 6.86 19.17
N ILE A 107 -7.77 5.80 19.88
CA ILE A 107 -9.12 5.55 20.43
C ILE A 107 -8.97 5.37 21.94
N GLY A 108 -9.23 6.43 22.70
CA GLY A 108 -8.86 6.48 24.12
C GLY A 108 -7.35 6.23 24.31
N LYS A 109 -7.00 5.15 25.02
CA LYS A 109 -5.60 4.72 25.24
C LYS A 109 -5.07 3.75 24.17
N LYS A 110 -5.93 3.27 23.29
CA LYS A 110 -5.57 2.29 22.25
C LYS A 110 -5.08 3.03 20.99
N VAL A 111 -4.05 2.50 20.35
CA VAL A 111 -3.60 2.96 19.03
C VAL A 111 -3.65 1.80 18.06
N GLU A 112 -4.46 1.95 17.01
CA GLU A 112 -4.51 1.01 15.88
C GLU A 112 -3.82 1.66 14.68
N THR A 113 -2.77 1.03 14.15
CA THR A 113 -2.02 1.60 13.02
C THR A 113 -2.24 0.79 11.76
N ILE A 114 -2.80 1.42 10.74
CA ILE A 114 -2.91 0.86 9.39
C ILE A 114 -1.77 1.43 8.54
N ARG A 115 -1.04 0.56 7.85
CA ARG A 115 -0.02 0.95 6.88
C ARG A 115 -0.51 0.64 5.47
N VAL A 116 -0.41 1.61 4.59
CA VAL A 116 -0.77 1.51 3.17
C VAL A 116 0.47 1.76 2.31
N THR A 117 0.79 0.83 1.40
CA THR A 117 1.81 1.00 0.36
C THR A 117 1.13 1.05 -1.01
N ASP A 118 1.80 1.57 -2.03
CA ASP A 118 1.27 1.78 -3.38
C ASP A 118 2.02 1.02 -4.49
N SER A 119 3.15 0.36 -4.21
CA SER A 119 3.93 -0.39 -5.21
C SER A 119 4.64 -1.63 -4.61
N PRO A 120 3.96 -2.80 -4.53
CA PRO A 120 2.55 -3.02 -4.82
C PRO A 120 1.64 -2.45 -3.74
N VAL A 121 0.36 -2.29 -4.09
CA VAL A 121 -0.66 -1.89 -3.12
C VAL A 121 -0.86 -2.98 -2.09
N ARG A 122 -0.67 -2.61 -0.82
CA ARG A 122 -0.90 -3.47 0.35
C ARG A 122 -1.47 -2.65 1.48
N MET A 123 -2.31 -3.28 2.29
CA MET A 123 -2.73 -2.75 3.58
C MET A 123 -2.37 -3.72 4.69
N SER A 124 -1.84 -3.21 5.79
CA SER A 124 -1.44 -4.02 6.94
C SER A 124 -1.77 -3.33 8.25
N LEU A 125 -2.11 -4.11 9.26
CA LEU A 125 -2.34 -3.67 10.63
C LEU A 125 -1.08 -3.94 11.47
N TRP A 126 -0.69 -2.97 12.29
CA TRP A 126 0.34 -3.18 13.30
C TRP A 126 -0.19 -4.04 14.46
N VAL A 127 0.47 -5.16 14.74
CA VAL A 127 0.11 -6.08 15.81
C VAL A 127 1.07 -5.87 16.98
N GLU A 128 0.63 -5.07 17.96
CA GLU A 128 1.48 -4.54 19.03
C GLU A 128 2.19 -5.62 19.86
N ASN A 129 1.50 -6.72 20.20
CA ASN A 129 2.07 -7.82 20.99
C ASN A 129 3.13 -8.63 20.22
N LYS A 130 3.04 -8.68 18.89
CA LYS A 130 4.00 -9.37 18.03
C LYS A 130 5.06 -8.45 17.45
N LYS A 131 4.89 -7.13 17.63
CA LYS A 131 5.73 -6.07 17.03
C LYS A 131 5.92 -6.30 15.53
N SER A 132 4.85 -6.66 14.84
CA SER A 132 4.89 -7.02 13.44
C SER A 132 3.68 -6.52 12.67
N TRP A 133 3.84 -6.40 11.35
CA TRP A 133 2.77 -6.06 10.44
C TRP A 133 2.04 -7.33 10.01
N LYS A 134 0.71 -7.34 10.15
CA LYS A 134 -0.17 -8.37 9.59
C LYS A 134 -0.89 -7.78 8.39
N ASN A 135 -0.90 -8.48 7.25
CA ASN A 135 -1.73 -8.07 6.10
C ASN A 135 -3.21 -8.06 6.50
N LEU A 136 -3.95 -7.10 5.95
CA LEU A 136 -5.40 -7.13 6.02
C LEU A 136 -5.94 -8.20 5.05
N ASP A 137 -7.10 -8.76 5.38
CA ASP A 137 -7.83 -9.70 4.52
C ASP A 137 -8.80 -8.93 3.60
N SER A 138 -9.31 -7.78 4.08
CA SER A 138 -10.14 -6.88 3.26
C SER A 138 -10.16 -5.45 3.78
N ALA A 139 -10.54 -4.52 2.92
CA ALA A 139 -10.92 -3.16 3.31
C ALA A 139 -12.12 -2.70 2.47
N ALA A 140 -13.00 -1.90 3.07
CA ALA A 140 -14.18 -1.37 2.41
C ALA A 140 -14.31 0.12 2.67
N ALA A 141 -14.75 0.87 1.67
CA ALA A 141 -15.04 2.30 1.75
C ALA A 141 -16.50 2.52 1.38
N ARG A 142 -17.24 3.21 2.26
CA ARG A 142 -18.59 3.72 2.00
C ARG A 142 -18.55 5.23 1.89
N PHE A 143 -18.85 5.75 0.71
CA PHE A 143 -18.72 7.16 0.38
C PHE A 143 -19.84 8.02 0.98
N SER A 144 -21.08 7.53 1.05
CA SER A 144 -22.20 8.28 1.66
C SER A 144 -21.98 8.63 3.13
N THR A 145 -21.28 7.77 3.87
CA THR A 145 -21.00 7.95 5.30
C THR A 145 -19.54 8.28 5.59
N ASN A 146 -18.74 8.55 4.55
CA ASN A 146 -17.29 8.73 4.63
C ASN A 146 -16.59 7.66 5.47
N THR A 147 -17.07 6.42 5.45
CA THR A 147 -16.62 5.37 6.36
C THR A 147 -15.67 4.42 5.67
N ILE A 148 -14.53 4.14 6.29
CA ILE A 148 -13.60 3.09 5.88
C ILE A 148 -13.63 2.01 6.95
N CYS A 149 -13.74 0.76 6.54
CA CYS A 149 -13.65 -0.39 7.45
C CYS A 149 -12.56 -1.36 6.99
N PHE A 150 -11.80 -1.87 7.95
CA PHE A 150 -10.71 -2.81 7.76
C PHE A 150 -11.10 -4.17 8.34
N ASN A 151 -10.75 -5.25 7.64
CA ASN A 151 -11.10 -6.64 7.98
C ASN A 151 -12.59 -6.78 8.35
N GLY A 152 -13.46 -6.38 7.43
CA GLY A 152 -14.90 -6.36 7.69
C GLY A 152 -15.31 -5.19 8.59
N ARG A 153 -15.42 -5.41 9.91
CA ARG A 153 -15.85 -4.39 10.89
C ARG A 153 -14.95 -4.33 12.13
N ASP A 154 -13.76 -4.90 12.03
CA ASP A 154 -12.80 -4.95 13.15
C ASP A 154 -12.33 -3.55 13.55
N LEU A 155 -12.11 -2.69 12.55
CA LEU A 155 -11.87 -1.27 12.73
C LEU A 155 -12.60 -0.51 11.63
N CYS A 156 -13.50 0.39 12.01
CA CYS A 156 -14.11 1.35 11.10
C CYS A 156 -13.80 2.78 11.55
N VAL A 157 -13.64 3.69 10.59
CA VAL A 157 -13.35 5.10 10.84
C VAL A 157 -14.11 5.98 9.85
N ILE A 158 -14.62 7.11 10.32
CA ILE A 158 -15.13 8.17 9.43
C ILE A 158 -13.94 9.03 9.01
N ASN A 159 -13.58 9.00 7.73
CA ASN A 159 -12.42 9.73 7.21
C ASN A 159 -12.74 10.39 5.86
N PRO A 160 -13.36 11.59 5.90
CA PRO A 160 -13.67 12.34 4.68
C PRO A 160 -12.41 12.79 3.94
N ASN A 161 -11.32 13.13 4.64
CA ASN A 161 -10.09 13.59 3.98
C ASN A 161 -9.53 12.51 3.04
N TYR A 162 -9.45 11.27 3.52
CA TYR A 162 -9.00 10.15 2.70
C TYR A 162 -9.97 9.85 1.57
N LEU A 163 -11.29 9.77 1.83
CA LEU A 163 -12.24 9.38 0.78
C LEU A 163 -12.47 10.45 -0.28
N ASN A 164 -12.32 11.73 0.07
CA ASN A 164 -12.31 12.80 -0.91
C ASN A 164 -11.09 12.69 -1.82
N SER A 165 -9.89 12.40 -1.27
CA SER A 165 -8.70 12.19 -2.10
C SER A 165 -8.90 11.01 -3.06
N VAL A 166 -9.54 9.92 -2.61
CA VAL A 166 -9.85 8.78 -3.48
C VAL A 166 -10.77 9.17 -4.63
N LYS A 167 -11.80 9.98 -4.38
CA LYS A 167 -12.72 10.47 -5.42
C LYS A 167 -12.03 11.39 -6.41
N GLU A 168 -11.16 12.27 -5.93
CA GLU A 168 -10.37 13.19 -6.76
C GLU A 168 -9.37 12.44 -7.64
N ASP A 169 -8.71 11.41 -7.09
CA ASP A 169 -7.74 10.60 -7.82
C ASP A 169 -8.40 9.66 -8.85
N ARG A 170 -9.62 9.18 -8.57
CA ARG A 170 -10.35 8.20 -9.41
C ARG A 170 -11.83 8.54 -9.56
N PRO A 171 -12.17 9.63 -10.25
CA PRO A 171 -13.56 9.99 -10.47
C PRO A 171 -14.30 8.91 -11.27
N ASP A 172 -13.65 8.33 -12.28
CA ASP A 172 -14.16 7.24 -13.11
C ASP A 172 -14.58 5.99 -12.32
N ALA A 173 -13.77 5.60 -11.33
CA ALA A 173 -14.04 4.42 -10.51
C ALA A 173 -15.02 4.69 -9.35
N THR A 174 -15.27 5.95 -9.00
CA THR A 174 -16.04 6.33 -7.80
C THR A 174 -17.35 7.06 -8.11
N GLU A 175 -17.53 7.58 -9.32
CA GLU A 175 -18.74 8.28 -9.73
C GLU A 175 -19.98 7.37 -9.64
N GLY A 176 -21.02 7.85 -8.95
CA GLY A 176 -22.26 7.10 -8.72
C GLY A 176 -22.13 5.88 -7.81
N ARG A 177 -20.94 5.59 -7.28
CA ARG A 177 -20.67 4.46 -6.37
C ARG A 177 -20.84 4.88 -4.92
N ASP A 178 -21.42 4.02 -4.10
CA ASP A 178 -21.46 4.21 -2.65
C ASP A 178 -20.45 3.31 -1.94
N LEU A 179 -20.29 2.06 -2.39
CA LEU A 179 -19.44 1.08 -1.72
C LEU A 179 -18.37 0.56 -2.66
N ILE A 180 -17.11 0.59 -2.21
CA ILE A 180 -16.00 -0.15 -2.80
C ILE A 180 -15.45 -1.09 -1.74
N LYS A 181 -15.18 -2.34 -2.11
CA LYS A 181 -14.45 -3.27 -1.24
C LYS A 181 -13.35 -3.97 -1.99
N VAL A 182 -12.19 -4.02 -1.35
CA VAL A 182 -11.02 -4.77 -1.80
C VAL A 182 -10.84 -5.99 -0.89
N GLN A 183 -10.49 -7.12 -1.48
CA GLN A 183 -9.98 -8.29 -0.78
C GLN A 183 -8.52 -8.48 -1.11
N PHE A 184 -7.75 -8.86 -0.10
CA PHE A 184 -6.34 -9.13 -0.25
C PHE A 184 -6.09 -10.63 -0.21
N GLY A 185 -5.18 -11.10 -1.07
CA GLY A 185 -4.68 -12.46 -1.05
C GLY A 185 -3.68 -12.71 0.07
N ALA A 186 -3.21 -13.95 0.18
CA ALA A 186 -2.25 -14.35 1.21
C ALA A 186 -0.92 -13.57 1.15
N ASP A 187 -0.53 -13.10 -0.04
CA ASP A 187 0.68 -12.28 -0.26
C ASP A 187 0.47 -10.77 0.02
N GLY A 188 -0.73 -10.40 0.45
CA GLY A 188 -1.17 -9.04 0.79
C GLY A 188 -1.50 -8.17 -0.41
N ARG A 189 -1.48 -8.69 -1.65
CA ARG A 189 -1.90 -7.95 -2.85
C ARG A 189 -3.43 -8.02 -3.00
N ILE A 190 -3.99 -7.11 -3.79
CA ILE A 190 -5.41 -7.13 -4.12
C ILE A 190 -5.72 -8.33 -5.01
N ASP A 191 -6.60 -9.21 -4.54
CA ASP A 191 -7.13 -10.36 -5.29
C ASP A 191 -8.43 -10.01 -6.00
N LEU A 192 -9.30 -9.26 -5.32
CA LEU A 192 -10.62 -8.91 -5.82
C LEU A 192 -10.96 -7.48 -5.42
N THR A 193 -11.60 -6.76 -6.34
CA THR A 193 -12.33 -5.54 -6.01
C THR A 193 -13.76 -5.66 -6.49
N CYS A 194 -14.71 -5.18 -5.68
CA CYS A 194 -16.12 -5.12 -6.01
C CYS A 194 -16.69 -3.74 -5.70
N TYR A 195 -17.86 -3.47 -6.28
CA TYR A 195 -18.59 -2.22 -6.13
C TYR A 195 -20.04 -2.51 -5.75
N ASP A 196 -20.60 -1.72 -4.83
CA ASP A 196 -22.01 -1.70 -4.46
C ASP A 196 -22.61 -3.10 -4.28
N ASP A 197 -23.64 -3.42 -5.05
CA ASP A 197 -24.33 -4.71 -5.05
C ASP A 197 -23.43 -5.88 -5.47
N GLY A 198 -22.39 -5.63 -6.26
CA GLY A 198 -21.35 -6.61 -6.60
C GLY A 198 -20.51 -7.03 -5.39
N CYS A 199 -20.59 -6.32 -4.26
CA CYS A 199 -19.97 -6.73 -3.01
C CYS A 199 -20.82 -7.67 -2.15
N LYS A 200 -22.05 -7.98 -2.57
CA LYS A 200 -22.90 -8.97 -1.88
C LYS A 200 -22.21 -10.34 -1.97
N GLY A 201 -21.79 -10.88 -0.82
CA GLY A 201 -21.13 -12.19 -0.71
C GLY A 201 -19.61 -12.18 -0.73
N VAL A 202 -18.98 -11.02 -0.94
CA VAL A 202 -17.52 -10.89 -0.88
C VAL A 202 -17.06 -10.95 0.58
N GLY A 203 -16.30 -11.99 0.97
CA GLY A 203 -15.70 -12.14 2.30
C GLY A 203 -16.69 -12.47 3.43
N LYS A 204 -17.68 -13.31 3.13
CA LYS A 204 -18.37 -14.11 4.16
C LYS A 204 -17.51 -15.29 4.58
#